data_AF-D0UQN3-F1
#
_entry.id   AF-D0UQN3-F1
#
_cell.length_a   1.000
_cell.length_b   1.000
_cell.length_c   1.000
_cell.angle_alpha   90.00
_cell.angle_beta   90.00
_cell.angle_gamma   90.00
#
_symmetry.space_group_name_H-M   'P 1'
#
loop_
_entity.id
_entity.type
_entity.pdbx_description
1 polymer ?
#
loop_
_entity_poly.entity_id
_entity_poly.type
_entity_poly.pdbx_seq_one_letter_code
_entity_poly.pdbx_strand_id
1 'polypeptide(L)'
;VEEVDAIIDKAGSTVFAEIQGYIDCCIKLSGMPDLTLSFMNPRLFDDVSFHPCVRFKRWESERILSFIPPDGNFRLMSYHIGSQNIVAIPIYVRHNISFREAGGGRLDITVGPKQTIGRTVESVIIEIPMPRAVLNCSLTPNQGKYSFDPVSKVLIWDVGRIDTAKLPSLRGTINLQSGAAAVESNPAINVQFTISQLAVSGLKVNRL
;
A
#
# COMPACT_ATOMS: atom_id res chain seq x y z
N VAL A 1 10.75 -5.01 -5.69
CA VAL A 1 9.36 -4.50 -5.61
C VAL A 1 8.80 -4.97 -4.29
N GLU A 2 8.00 -4.14 -3.62
CA GLU A 2 7.36 -4.47 -2.35
C GLU A 2 5.88 -4.15 -2.42
N GLU A 3 5.09 -5.00 -1.78
CA GLU A 3 3.67 -4.85 -1.48
C GLU A 3 3.53 -4.72 0.04
N VAL A 4 2.68 -3.80 0.49
CA VAL A 4 2.47 -3.52 1.91
C VAL A 4 1.00 -3.70 2.23
N ASP A 5 0.73 -4.68 3.10
CA ASP A 5 -0.59 -4.93 3.64
C ASP A 5 -0.66 -4.36 5.04
N ALA A 6 -1.69 -3.54 5.31
CA ALA A 6 -1.84 -2.91 6.62
C ALA A 6 -3.31 -2.67 7.00
N ILE A 7 -3.59 -2.86 8.29
CA ILE A 7 -4.86 -2.48 8.93
C ILE A 7 -4.56 -1.35 9.91
N ILE A 8 -5.19 -0.20 9.69
CA ILE A 8 -5.08 0.99 10.53
C ILE A 8 -6.40 1.24 11.22
N ASP A 9 -6.38 1.45 12.53
CA ASP A 9 -7.58 1.77 13.29
C ASP A 9 -8.04 3.24 13.05
N LYS A 10 -9.23 3.58 13.55
CA LYS A 10 -9.80 4.93 13.45
C LYS A 10 -8.97 6.04 14.14
N ALA A 11 -8.04 5.67 15.03
CA ALA A 11 -7.14 6.60 15.70
C ALA A 11 -5.82 6.81 14.93
N GLY A 12 -5.59 6.04 13.86
CA GLY A 12 -4.38 6.07 13.06
C GLY A 12 -3.28 5.14 13.56
N SER A 13 -3.59 4.23 14.49
CA SER A 13 -2.66 3.22 14.99
C SER A 13 -2.63 2.00 14.08
N THR A 14 -1.45 1.46 13.84
CA THR A 14 -1.28 0.23 13.07
C THR A 14 -1.73 -0.97 13.92
N VAL A 15 -2.78 -1.66 13.48
CA VAL A 15 -3.26 -2.92 14.10
C VAL A 15 -2.48 -4.10 13.54
N PHE A 16 -2.23 -4.07 12.24
CA PHE A 16 -1.49 -5.09 11.50
C PHE A 16 -0.72 -4.44 10.38
N ALA A 17 0.49 -4.91 10.13
CA ALA A 17 1.23 -4.59 8.93
C ALA A 17 2.24 -5.69 8.61
N GLU A 18 2.42 -5.94 7.31
CA GLU A 18 3.43 -6.84 6.76
C GLU A 18 3.88 -6.35 5.39
N ILE A 19 5.02 -6.87 4.94
CA ILE A 19 5.56 -6.56 3.62
C ILE A 19 5.93 -7.86 2.92
N GLN A 20 5.46 -8.00 1.69
CA GLN A 20 5.91 -9.02 0.75
C GLN A 20 6.76 -8.33 -0.31
N GLY A 21 7.91 -8.91 -0.62
CA GLY A 21 8.80 -8.33 -1.60
C GLY A 21 9.46 -9.37 -2.49
N TYR A 22 9.98 -8.90 -3.61
CA TYR A 22 10.80 -9.69 -4.50
C TYR A 22 11.84 -8.84 -5.21
N ILE A 23 12.93 -9.50 -5.58
CA ILE A 23 14.03 -8.95 -6.37
C ILE A 23 14.04 -9.69 -7.69
N ASP A 24 13.64 -9.00 -8.75
CA ASP A 24 13.80 -9.47 -10.12
C ASP A 24 15.09 -8.89 -10.70
N CYS A 25 15.76 -9.68 -11.54
CA CYS A 25 17.00 -9.31 -12.21
C CYS A 25 16.79 -9.33 -13.73
N CYS A 26 17.41 -8.37 -14.42
CA CYS A 26 17.60 -8.38 -15.87
C CYS A 26 19.10 -8.48 -16.15
N ILE A 27 19.55 -9.66 -16.58
CA ILE A 27 20.97 -9.98 -16.76
C ILE A 27 21.33 -9.96 -18.24
N LYS A 28 22.31 -9.12 -18.55
CA LYS A 28 22.88 -8.90 -19.88
C LYS A 28 24.40 -8.89 -19.79
N LEU A 29 24.96 -9.97 -19.26
CA LEU A 29 26.39 -10.16 -19.04
C LEU A 29 26.90 -11.28 -19.94
N SER A 30 28.15 -11.19 -20.38
CA SER A 30 28.76 -12.22 -21.23
C SER A 30 29.42 -13.32 -20.38
N GLY A 31 29.37 -14.58 -20.86
CA GLY A 31 30.04 -15.71 -20.21
C GLY A 31 29.27 -16.24 -19.00
N MET A 32 30.00 -16.65 -17.95
CA MET A 32 29.44 -17.17 -16.70
C MET A 32 29.89 -16.31 -15.52
N PRO A 33 29.33 -15.10 -15.33
CA PRO A 33 29.74 -14.19 -14.27
C PRO A 33 29.31 -14.75 -12.90
N ASP A 34 30.22 -14.70 -11.93
CA ASP A 34 29.91 -15.01 -10.52
C ASP A 34 29.63 -13.71 -9.77
N LEU A 35 28.37 -13.49 -9.39
CA LEU A 35 27.90 -12.25 -8.76
C LEU A 35 27.78 -12.41 -7.24
N THR A 36 27.99 -11.30 -6.53
CA THR A 36 27.89 -11.23 -5.07
C THR A 36 27.08 -10.01 -4.65
N LEU A 37 25.80 -10.21 -4.34
CA LEU A 37 24.89 -9.18 -3.85
C LEU A 37 24.83 -9.21 -2.32
N SER A 38 24.99 -8.06 -1.67
CA SER A 38 24.77 -7.92 -0.23
C SER A 38 23.89 -6.72 0.11
N PHE A 39 23.22 -6.80 1.26
CA PHE A 39 22.32 -5.76 1.76
C PHE A 39 22.95 -5.04 2.96
N MET A 40 22.53 -3.80 3.21
CA MET A 40 22.93 -3.07 4.43
C MET A 40 22.21 -3.62 5.67
N ASN A 41 21.01 -4.16 5.50
CA ASN A 41 20.11 -4.60 6.55
C ASN A 41 19.49 -5.97 6.23
N PRO A 42 20.29 -7.03 6.04
CA PRO A 42 19.79 -8.36 5.67
C PRO A 42 19.00 -9.05 6.78
N ARG A 43 19.02 -8.51 8.00
CA ARG A 43 18.21 -9.02 9.13
C ARG A 43 16.73 -8.65 9.06
N LEU A 44 16.33 -7.84 8.07
CA LEU A 44 14.92 -7.52 7.84
C LEU A 44 14.12 -8.69 7.31
N PHE A 45 14.76 -9.65 6.64
CA PHE A 45 14.04 -10.77 6.04
C PHE A 45 13.68 -11.81 7.11
N ASP A 46 12.39 -12.08 7.24
CA ASP A 46 11.89 -13.15 8.12
C ASP A 46 11.88 -14.48 7.37
N ASP A 47 11.20 -14.52 6.23
CA ASP A 47 11.17 -15.68 5.32
C ASP A 47 11.68 -15.30 3.93
N VAL A 48 12.43 -16.21 3.32
CA VAL A 48 13.06 -16.00 2.00
C VAL A 48 12.94 -17.24 1.13
N SER A 49 12.66 -17.04 -0.15
CA SER A 49 12.73 -18.06 -1.19
C SER A 49 13.69 -17.62 -2.27
N PHE A 50 14.57 -18.52 -2.69
CA PHE A 50 15.64 -18.20 -3.63
C PHE A 50 15.46 -18.89 -4.97
N HIS A 51 15.96 -18.26 -6.02
CA HIS A 51 16.22 -18.93 -7.29
C HIS A 51 17.26 -20.05 -7.10
N PRO A 52 17.15 -21.19 -7.83
CA PRO A 52 18.12 -22.29 -7.73
C PRO A 52 19.58 -21.92 -8.01
N CYS A 53 19.85 -20.77 -8.66
CA CYS A 53 21.21 -20.30 -8.91
C CYS A 53 21.92 -19.76 -7.66
N VAL A 54 21.19 -19.52 -6.56
CA VAL A 54 21.74 -18.96 -5.31
C VAL A 54 22.40 -20.05 -4.47
N ARG A 55 23.64 -19.80 -4.06
CA ARG A 55 24.39 -20.67 -3.15
C ARG A 55 23.87 -20.50 -1.71
N PHE A 56 22.86 -21.29 -1.33
CA PHE A 56 22.20 -21.21 -0.03
C PHE A 56 23.15 -21.21 1.18
N LYS A 57 24.18 -22.07 1.18
CA LYS A 57 25.16 -22.14 2.29
C LYS A 57 25.82 -20.79 2.59
N ARG A 58 26.09 -19.97 1.57
CA ARG A 58 26.72 -18.66 1.74
C ARG A 58 25.73 -17.61 2.24
N TRP A 59 24.46 -17.72 1.87
CA TRP A 59 23.40 -16.91 2.49
C TRP A 59 23.25 -17.24 3.98
N GLU A 60 23.25 -18.53 4.32
CA GLU A 60 23.11 -19.02 5.69
C GLU A 60 24.26 -18.56 6.60
N SER A 61 25.51 -18.56 6.12
CA SER A 61 26.67 -18.15 6.90
C SER A 61 26.92 -16.64 6.91
N GLU A 62 26.83 -15.98 5.76
CA GLU A 62 27.32 -14.60 5.56
C GLU A 62 26.19 -13.59 5.32
N ARG A 63 24.95 -14.05 5.08
CA ARG A 63 23.84 -13.21 4.57
C ARG A 63 24.20 -12.48 3.28
N ILE A 64 24.95 -13.18 2.43
CA ILE A 64 25.37 -12.72 1.10
C ILE A 64 24.75 -13.63 0.04
N LEU A 65 24.14 -13.02 -0.98
CA LEU A 65 23.66 -13.73 -2.15
C LEU A 65 24.80 -13.91 -3.14
N SER A 66 25.21 -15.15 -3.34
CA SER A 66 26.24 -15.51 -4.33
C SER A 66 25.66 -16.47 -5.34
N PHE A 67 25.78 -16.15 -6.64
CA PHE A 67 25.10 -16.86 -7.70
C PHE A 67 25.75 -16.62 -9.07
N ILE A 68 25.60 -17.60 -9.96
CA ILE A 68 25.83 -17.43 -11.40
C ILE A 68 24.45 -17.29 -12.03
N PRO A 69 24.04 -16.08 -12.46
CA PRO A 69 22.67 -15.84 -12.91
C PRO A 69 22.37 -16.50 -14.27
N PRO A 70 21.11 -16.92 -14.49
CA PRO A 70 20.59 -17.14 -15.84
C PRO A 70 20.60 -15.86 -16.68
N ASP A 71 20.68 -16.01 -18.00
CA ASP A 71 20.55 -14.90 -18.93
C ASP A 71 19.10 -14.39 -19.00
N GLY A 72 18.94 -13.06 -19.14
CA GLY A 72 17.63 -12.43 -19.30
C GLY A 72 16.96 -12.11 -17.97
N ASN A 73 15.63 -12.22 -17.94
CA ASN A 73 14.82 -11.81 -16.79
C ASN A 73 14.46 -13.00 -15.92
N PHE A 74 14.72 -12.92 -14.62
CA PHE A 74 14.28 -13.93 -13.66
C PHE A 74 14.11 -13.33 -12.26
N ARG A 75 13.37 -14.03 -11.40
CA ARG A 75 13.23 -13.68 -9.98
C ARG A 75 14.38 -14.28 -9.18
N LEU A 76 15.24 -13.44 -8.61
CA LEU A 76 16.38 -13.87 -7.80
C LEU A 76 15.94 -14.35 -6.41
N MET A 77 15.06 -13.59 -5.77
CA MET A 77 14.49 -13.97 -4.48
C MET A 77 13.11 -13.33 -4.25
N SER A 78 12.29 -13.98 -3.45
CA SER A 78 11.13 -13.37 -2.78
C SER A 78 11.33 -13.42 -1.27
N TYR A 79 10.76 -12.46 -0.56
CA TYR A 79 10.90 -12.34 0.88
C TYR A 79 9.63 -11.82 1.53
N HIS A 80 9.52 -12.11 2.82
CA HIS A 80 8.48 -11.62 3.70
C HIS A 80 9.10 -10.93 4.91
N ILE A 81 8.48 -9.83 5.33
CA ILE A 81 8.80 -9.09 6.54
C ILE A 81 7.50 -9.02 7.34
N GLY A 82 7.45 -9.80 8.40
CA GLY A 82 6.30 -9.95 9.27
C GLY A 82 6.21 -8.85 10.33
N SER A 83 5.13 -8.95 11.11
CA SER A 83 4.68 -7.90 12.02
C SER A 83 5.57 -7.63 13.24
N GLN A 84 6.66 -8.38 13.43
CA GLN A 84 7.65 -8.10 14.48
C GLN A 84 8.47 -6.84 14.17
N ASN A 85 8.57 -6.47 12.89
CA ASN A 85 9.24 -5.27 12.44
C ASN A 85 8.23 -4.10 12.36
N ILE A 86 8.64 -2.91 12.80
CA ILE A 86 7.81 -1.70 12.66
C ILE A 86 7.76 -1.32 11.18
N VAL A 87 6.63 -1.61 10.53
CA VAL A 87 6.37 -1.22 9.15
C VAL A 87 5.99 0.25 9.08
N ALA A 88 6.74 1.01 8.29
CA ALA A 88 6.50 2.43 8.08
C ALA A 88 5.34 2.65 7.11
N ILE A 89 4.16 3.04 7.62
CA ILE A 89 2.98 3.28 6.78
C ILE A 89 3.15 4.59 6.00
N PRO A 90 3.16 4.56 4.66
CA PRO A 90 3.58 5.71 3.86
C PRO A 90 2.48 6.74 3.60
N ILE A 91 1.22 6.39 3.88
CA ILE A 91 0.04 7.22 3.62
C ILE A 91 -0.86 7.27 4.85
N TYR A 92 -1.60 8.37 5.04
CA TYR A 92 -2.64 8.45 6.05
C TYR A 92 -3.94 8.97 5.44
N VAL A 93 -5.06 8.58 6.07
CA VAL A 93 -6.39 9.07 5.73
C VAL A 93 -6.99 9.72 6.97
N ARG A 94 -7.23 11.03 6.90
CA ARG A 94 -8.09 11.72 7.88
C ARG A 94 -9.52 11.61 7.41
N HIS A 95 -10.41 11.15 8.28
CA HIS A 95 -11.80 10.93 7.94
C HIS A 95 -12.74 11.53 8.99
N ASN A 96 -13.87 12.03 8.52
CA ASN A 96 -15.04 12.34 9.32
C ASN A 96 -16.26 11.82 8.55
N ILE A 97 -16.73 10.65 8.94
CA ILE A 97 -17.87 9.96 8.35
C ILE A 97 -18.94 9.86 9.43
N SER A 98 -20.15 10.33 9.11
CA SER A 98 -21.29 10.26 10.01
C SER A 98 -22.56 9.94 9.23
N PHE A 99 -23.40 9.11 9.83
CA PHE A 99 -24.73 8.77 9.35
C PHE A 99 -25.74 9.28 10.37
N ARG A 100 -26.82 9.92 9.91
CA ARG A 100 -27.88 10.49 10.76
C ARG A 100 -29.18 9.75 10.49
N GLU A 101 -29.96 9.52 11.54
CA GLU A 101 -31.25 8.81 11.49
C GLU A 101 -32.28 9.51 10.57
N ALA A 102 -32.18 10.83 10.41
CA ALA A 102 -33.05 11.64 9.55
C ALA A 102 -32.74 11.51 8.03
N GLY A 103 -32.19 10.38 7.57
CA GLY A 103 -32.01 10.09 6.14
C GLY A 103 -30.80 10.76 5.47
N GLY A 104 -29.86 11.30 6.25
CA GLY A 104 -28.69 12.02 5.70
C GLY A 104 -27.38 11.63 6.39
N GLY A 105 -26.27 11.94 5.76
CA GLY A 105 -24.93 11.69 6.30
C GLY A 105 -23.92 12.68 5.74
N ARG A 106 -22.72 12.67 6.32
CA ARG A 106 -21.60 13.51 5.88
C ARG A 106 -20.37 12.66 5.71
N LEU A 107 -19.65 12.92 4.63
CA LEU A 107 -18.33 12.36 4.36
C LEU A 107 -17.35 13.50 4.15
N ASP A 108 -16.25 13.49 4.88
CA ASP A 108 -15.09 14.35 4.68
C ASP A 108 -13.85 13.49 4.84
N ILE A 109 -13.14 13.28 3.74
CA ILE A 109 -11.91 12.47 3.70
C ILE A 109 -10.80 13.33 3.13
N THR A 110 -9.64 13.31 3.78
CA THR A 110 -8.41 13.94 3.30
C THR A 110 -7.28 12.92 3.34
N VAL A 111 -6.53 12.82 2.26
CA VAL A 111 -5.41 11.88 2.11
C VAL A 111 -4.11 12.64 2.12
N GLY A 112 -3.09 12.12 2.79
CA GLY A 112 -1.77 12.72 2.75
C GLY A 112 -0.64 11.72 2.93
N PRO A 113 0.59 12.11 2.58
CA PRO A 113 1.76 11.27 2.80
C PRO A 113 2.14 11.27 4.30
N LYS A 114 2.67 10.16 4.79
CA LYS A 114 3.20 10.00 6.16
C LYS A 114 4.70 9.74 6.13
N GLN A 115 5.12 8.51 5.83
CA GLN A 115 6.53 8.10 5.81
C GLN A 115 7.01 7.76 4.39
N THR A 116 7.10 8.77 3.52
CA THR A 116 7.48 8.57 2.10
C THR A 116 8.93 8.92 1.77
N ILE A 117 9.69 9.46 2.73
CA ILE A 117 11.08 9.92 2.51
C ILE A 117 11.17 10.90 1.31
N GLY A 118 10.17 11.77 1.17
CA GLY A 118 10.09 12.75 0.09
C GLY A 118 9.74 12.17 -1.28
N ARG A 119 9.45 10.86 -1.38
CA ARG A 119 8.95 10.23 -2.60
C ARG A 119 7.48 10.59 -2.82
N THR A 120 7.12 10.72 -4.09
CA THR A 120 5.75 11.02 -4.50
C THR A 120 4.89 9.77 -4.34
N VAL A 121 3.68 9.94 -3.81
CA VAL A 121 2.65 8.88 -3.80
C VAL A 121 1.75 9.08 -5.02
N GLU A 122 1.63 8.04 -5.83
CA GLU A 122 0.91 8.06 -7.10
C GLU A 122 -0.07 6.89 -7.22
N SER A 123 -0.89 6.91 -8.27
CA SER A 123 -1.92 5.90 -8.52
C SER A 123 -2.83 5.66 -7.30
N VAL A 124 -3.15 6.72 -6.56
CA VAL A 124 -3.94 6.62 -5.34
C VAL A 124 -5.41 6.43 -5.68
N ILE A 125 -5.98 5.32 -5.22
CA ILE A 125 -7.39 4.98 -5.34
C ILE A 125 -7.94 4.68 -3.95
N ILE A 126 -9.04 5.34 -3.60
CA ILE A 126 -9.81 5.03 -2.40
C ILE A 126 -11.08 4.30 -2.79
N GLU A 127 -11.33 3.19 -2.11
CA GLU A 127 -12.55 2.42 -2.25
C GLU A 127 -13.23 2.29 -0.88
N ILE A 128 -14.54 2.59 -0.84
CA ILE A 128 -15.35 2.54 0.38
C ILE A 128 -16.61 1.72 0.08
N PRO A 129 -16.75 0.50 0.63
CA PRO A 129 -17.98 -0.26 0.56
C PRO A 129 -19.02 0.37 1.49
N MET A 130 -19.92 1.17 0.93
CA MET A 130 -20.92 1.90 1.70
C MET A 130 -21.97 0.96 2.31
N PRO A 131 -22.54 1.32 3.47
CA PRO A 131 -23.69 0.62 4.02
C PRO A 131 -24.85 0.53 3.03
N ARG A 132 -25.61 -0.57 3.08
CA ARG A 132 -26.75 -0.81 2.16
C ARG A 132 -27.80 0.30 2.17
N ALA A 133 -27.93 1.01 3.30
CA ALA A 133 -28.84 2.14 3.48
C ALA A 133 -28.48 3.36 2.60
N VAL A 134 -27.25 3.45 2.07
CA VAL A 134 -26.82 4.56 1.22
C VAL A 134 -27.46 4.47 -0.16
N LEU A 135 -28.20 5.50 -0.54
CA LEU A 135 -28.86 5.61 -1.84
C LEU A 135 -27.96 6.28 -2.89
N ASN A 136 -27.28 7.36 -2.52
CA ASN A 136 -26.33 8.07 -3.36
C ASN A 136 -25.39 8.97 -2.52
N CYS A 137 -24.33 9.47 -3.16
CA CYS A 137 -23.36 10.39 -2.58
C CYS A 137 -23.23 11.66 -3.43
N SER A 138 -23.44 12.83 -2.84
CA SER A 138 -23.21 14.14 -3.47
C SER A 138 -21.93 14.74 -2.89
N LEU A 139 -20.80 14.45 -3.54
CA LEU A 139 -19.46 14.77 -3.06
C LEU A 139 -18.75 15.72 -4.01
N THR A 140 -17.81 16.48 -3.48
CA THR A 140 -16.96 17.41 -4.22
C THR A 140 -15.51 17.06 -3.94
N PRO A 141 -14.79 16.45 -4.89
CA PRO A 141 -13.35 16.29 -4.80
C PRO A 141 -12.66 17.64 -5.04
N ASN A 142 -11.61 17.96 -4.28
CA ASN A 142 -10.69 19.05 -4.64
C ASN A 142 -9.63 18.62 -5.68
N GLN A 143 -9.51 17.30 -5.89
CA GLN A 143 -8.59 16.64 -6.78
C GLN A 143 -9.14 15.26 -7.17
N GLY A 144 -8.94 14.86 -8.43
CA GLY A 144 -9.36 13.56 -8.93
C GLY A 144 -10.86 13.52 -9.23
N LYS A 145 -11.37 12.30 -9.40
CA LYS A 145 -12.78 12.03 -9.75
C LYS A 145 -13.32 10.89 -8.90
N TYR A 146 -14.61 10.94 -8.59
CA TYR A 146 -15.26 9.86 -7.85
C TYR A 146 -16.45 9.29 -8.63
N SER A 147 -16.80 8.06 -8.31
CA SER A 147 -18.01 7.40 -8.78
C SER A 147 -18.61 6.60 -7.64
N PHE A 148 -19.94 6.58 -7.55
CA PHE A 148 -20.67 5.72 -6.63
C PHE A 148 -21.60 4.82 -7.43
N ASP A 149 -21.46 3.50 -7.26
CA ASP A 149 -22.37 2.54 -7.84
C ASP A 149 -23.51 2.22 -6.83
N PRO A 150 -24.76 2.60 -7.13
CA PRO A 150 -25.89 2.36 -6.24
C PRO A 150 -26.28 0.88 -6.13
N VAL A 151 -25.81 0.00 -7.03
CA VAL A 151 -26.07 -1.44 -7.03
C VAL A 151 -25.08 -2.16 -6.11
N SER A 152 -23.77 -2.06 -6.39
CA SER A 152 -22.74 -2.66 -5.55
C SER A 152 -22.49 -1.91 -4.23
N LYS A 153 -23.01 -0.68 -4.10
CA LYS A 153 -22.78 0.23 -2.97
C LYS A 153 -21.32 0.62 -2.78
N VAL A 154 -20.51 0.59 -3.83
CA VAL A 154 -19.09 0.94 -3.75
C VAL A 154 -18.89 2.40 -4.17
N LEU A 155 -18.26 3.19 -3.31
CA LEU A 155 -17.71 4.51 -3.64
C LEU A 155 -16.24 4.34 -4.02
N ILE A 156 -15.87 4.77 -5.23
CA ILE A 156 -14.49 4.81 -5.70
C ILE A 156 -14.09 6.27 -5.89
N TRP A 157 -12.93 6.65 -5.37
CA TRP A 157 -12.29 7.95 -5.61
C TRP A 157 -10.89 7.72 -6.19
N ASP A 158 -10.76 8.04 -7.47
CA ASP A 158 -9.49 8.06 -8.21
C ASP A 158 -8.83 9.42 -7.95
N VAL A 159 -7.87 9.43 -7.02
CA VAL A 159 -7.14 10.61 -6.57
C VAL A 159 -6.01 10.96 -7.54
N GLY A 160 -5.37 9.93 -8.10
CA GLY A 160 -4.15 10.05 -8.89
C GLY A 160 -2.91 10.30 -8.02
N ARG A 161 -2.16 11.37 -8.32
CA ARG A 161 -0.91 11.73 -7.63
C ARG A 161 -1.18 12.68 -6.45
N ILE A 162 -0.67 12.38 -5.25
CA ILE A 162 -0.84 13.29 -4.11
C ILE A 162 0.00 14.57 -4.30
N ASP A 163 -0.66 15.72 -4.33
CA ASP A 163 -0.03 17.04 -4.22
C ASP A 163 0.11 17.44 -2.74
N THR A 164 1.33 17.68 -2.29
CA THR A 164 1.62 18.07 -0.89
C THR A 164 1.36 19.54 -0.61
N ALA A 165 1.28 20.40 -1.65
CA ALA A 165 0.92 21.81 -1.48
C ALA A 165 -0.56 21.98 -1.16
N LYS A 166 -1.41 21.10 -1.70
CA LYS A 166 -2.84 21.05 -1.42
C LYS A 166 -3.32 19.60 -1.36
N LEU A 167 -3.44 19.09 -0.14
CA LEU A 167 -3.81 17.69 0.09
C LEU A 167 -5.14 17.32 -0.57
N PRO A 168 -5.22 16.16 -1.26
CA PRO A 168 -6.46 15.66 -1.83
C PRO A 168 -7.53 15.47 -0.77
N SER A 169 -8.76 15.92 -1.05
CA SER A 169 -9.92 15.72 -0.20
C SER A 169 -11.19 15.50 -1.00
N LEU A 170 -12.10 14.71 -0.44
CA LEU A 170 -13.42 14.40 -0.96
C LEU A 170 -14.45 14.68 0.14
N ARG A 171 -15.38 15.61 -0.11
CA ARG A 171 -16.32 16.09 0.92
C ARG A 171 -17.73 16.23 0.39
N GLY A 172 -18.72 15.97 1.22
CA GLY A 172 -20.11 16.26 0.87
C GLY A 172 -21.11 15.48 1.71
N THR A 173 -22.27 15.25 1.12
CA THR A 173 -23.42 14.63 1.78
C THR A 173 -23.66 13.22 1.25
N ILE A 174 -24.06 12.34 2.16
CA ILE A 174 -24.54 10.99 1.87
C ILE A 174 -26.06 11.01 2.04
N ASN A 175 -26.80 10.46 1.09
CA ASN A 175 -28.25 10.31 1.20
C ASN A 175 -28.58 8.87 1.60
N LEU A 176 -29.35 8.71 2.67
CA LEU A 176 -29.76 7.42 3.23
C LEU A 176 -31.23 7.16 2.91
N GLN A 177 -31.60 5.89 2.86
CA GLN A 177 -33.00 5.48 2.78
C GLN A 177 -33.74 5.90 4.06
N SER A 178 -34.87 6.59 3.90
CA SER A 178 -35.72 6.98 5.02
C SER A 178 -36.23 5.74 5.77
N GLY A 179 -36.13 5.76 7.11
CA GLY A 179 -36.53 4.64 7.96
C GLY A 179 -35.57 3.43 7.94
N ALA A 180 -34.38 3.56 7.35
CA ALA A 180 -33.35 2.53 7.44
C ALA A 180 -32.85 2.37 8.88
N ALA A 181 -32.39 1.16 9.21
CA ALA A 181 -31.73 0.90 10.49
C ALA A 181 -30.50 1.80 10.67
N ALA A 182 -30.20 2.13 11.93
CA ALA A 182 -29.02 2.91 12.27
C ALA A 182 -27.75 2.19 11.78
N VAL A 183 -26.84 2.96 11.19
CA VAL A 183 -25.53 2.44 10.78
C VAL A 183 -24.64 2.37 12.02
N GLU A 184 -24.33 1.15 12.47
CA GLU A 184 -23.62 0.91 13.74
C GLU A 184 -22.12 1.26 13.67
N SER A 185 -21.51 1.17 12.47
CA SER A 185 -20.09 1.43 12.28
C SER A 185 -19.80 2.09 10.93
N ASN A 186 -18.75 2.91 10.90
CA ASN A 186 -18.27 3.48 9.64
C ASN A 186 -17.65 2.38 8.77
N PRO A 187 -17.85 2.45 7.43
CA PRO A 187 -17.25 1.49 6.51
C PRO A 187 -15.72 1.58 6.53
N ALA A 188 -15.07 0.48 6.18
CA ALA A 188 -13.62 0.48 5.95
C ALA A 188 -13.26 1.38 4.76
N ILE A 189 -12.07 1.96 4.80
CA ILE A 189 -11.51 2.74 3.70
C ILE A 189 -10.34 1.94 3.14
N ASN A 190 -10.55 1.33 1.97
CA ASN A 190 -9.52 0.61 1.25
C ASN A 190 -8.71 1.61 0.44
N VAL A 191 -7.38 1.48 0.47
CA VAL A 191 -6.46 2.42 -0.19
C VAL A 191 -5.46 1.64 -1.02
N GLN A 192 -5.44 1.91 -2.32
CA GLN A 192 -4.40 1.45 -3.23
C GLN A 192 -3.52 2.63 -3.59
N PHE A 193 -2.21 2.40 -3.72
CA PHE A 193 -1.25 3.43 -4.11
C PHE A 193 0.03 2.78 -4.65
N THR A 194 0.88 3.59 -5.27
CA THR A 194 2.23 3.22 -5.68
C THR A 194 3.20 4.29 -5.24
N ILE A 195 4.42 3.88 -4.87
CA ILE A 195 5.52 4.80 -4.59
C ILE A 195 6.75 4.30 -5.35
N SER A 196 7.11 5.03 -6.40
CA SER A 196 8.32 4.76 -7.16
C SER A 196 9.59 5.05 -6.35
N GLN A 197 10.61 4.21 -6.53
CA GLN A 197 11.94 4.37 -5.92
C GLN A 197 11.94 4.38 -4.37
N LEU A 198 11.03 3.61 -3.76
CA LEU A 198 10.99 3.37 -2.33
C LEU A 198 10.81 1.87 -2.05
N ALA A 199 11.69 1.30 -1.21
CA ALA A 199 11.40 0.08 -0.48
C ALA A 199 10.85 0.51 0.88
N VAL A 200 9.57 0.23 1.15
CA VAL A 200 8.87 0.63 2.38
C VAL A 200 9.44 -0.10 3.60
N SER A 201 10.06 -1.26 3.40
CA SER A 201 10.84 -1.96 4.43
C SER A 201 12.11 -1.22 4.85
N GLY A 202 12.56 -0.25 4.06
CA GLY A 202 13.88 0.36 4.18
C GLY A 202 15.02 -0.54 3.72
N LEU A 203 14.74 -1.66 3.04
CA LEU A 203 15.75 -2.53 2.44
C LEU A 203 16.67 -1.73 1.51
N LYS A 204 17.98 -1.90 1.69
CA LYS A 204 18.99 -1.23 0.86
C LYS A 204 20.07 -2.21 0.43
N VAL A 205 20.38 -2.17 -0.87
CA VAL A 205 21.54 -2.86 -1.44
C VAL A 205 22.81 -2.15 -0.96
N ASN A 206 23.80 -2.94 -0.54
CA ASN A 206 25.13 -2.46 -0.17
C ASN A 206 26.08 -2.51 -1.37
N ARG A 207 26.22 -3.69 -1.98
CA ARG A 207 27.05 -3.92 -3.18
C ARG A 207 26.47 -5.05 -4.02
N LEU A 208 26.75 -5.00 -5.32
CA LEU A 208 26.57 -6.06 -6.30
C LEU A 208 27.90 -6.28 -7.03
#